data_AF-A0A382QZK5-F1
#
_entry.id   AF-A0A382QZK5-F1
#
_cell.length_a   1.000
_cell.length_b   1.000
_cell.length_c   1.000
_cell.angle_alpha   90.00
_cell.angle_beta   90.00
_cell.angle_gamma   90.00
#
_symmetry.space_group_name_H-M   'P 1'
#
loop_
_entity.id
_entity.type
_entity.pdbx_description
1 polymer ?
#
loop_
_entity_poly.entity_id
_entity_poly.type
_entity_poly.pdbx_seq_one_letter_code
_entity_poly.pdbx_strand_id
1 'polypeptide(L)'
;AFNYDEVEIPPKNAVLLASNKINKFEALHFTVGNSEIWGLQYHPEIPYDYMIKLIKHRSQGLIDRNVFKNQNEINQHIDSIEHAKAELKDGVRIQELKNWLDYLKR
;
A
#
# COMPACT_ATOMS: atom_id res chain seq x y z
N ALA A 1 3.46 -0.68 2.71
CA ALA A 1 3.51 -1.29 1.37
C ALA A 1 4.96 -1.69 1.06
N PHE A 2 5.20 -2.55 0.07
CA PHE A 2 6.56 -2.87 -0.40
C PHE A 2 6.92 -1.94 -1.57
N ASN A 3 7.15 -0.68 -1.26
CA ASN A 3 7.65 0.32 -2.20
C ASN A 3 9.07 0.73 -1.76
N TYR A 4 9.99 0.85 -2.71
CA TYR A 4 11.37 1.30 -2.48
C TYR A 4 11.59 2.74 -2.93
N ASP A 5 10.56 3.34 -3.51
CA ASP A 5 10.47 4.71 -3.95
C ASP A 5 9.22 5.38 -3.33
N GLU A 6 9.21 6.71 -3.40
CA GLU A 6 8.07 7.52 -3.04
C GLU A 6 7.96 8.70 -4.01
N VAL A 7 6.77 9.28 -4.10
CA VAL A 7 6.57 10.54 -4.80
C VAL A 7 7.20 11.64 -3.96
N GLU A 8 8.16 12.39 -4.52
CA GLU A 8 8.73 13.57 -3.85
C GLU A 8 7.97 14.85 -4.21
N ILE A 9 7.62 14.98 -5.49
CA ILE A 9 6.94 16.17 -6.04
C ILE A 9 5.65 15.70 -6.75
N PRO A 10 4.46 16.06 -6.23
CA PRO A 10 3.21 15.66 -6.85
C PRO A 10 2.94 16.48 -8.12
N PRO A 11 2.13 15.96 -9.05
CA PRO A 11 1.71 16.70 -10.23
C PRO A 11 1.02 18.02 -9.88
N LYS A 12 1.06 18.99 -10.82
CA LYS A 12 0.39 20.28 -10.63
C LYS A 12 -1.12 20.07 -10.43
N ASN A 13 -1.69 20.79 -9.47
CA ASN A 13 -3.10 20.70 -9.05
C ASN A 13 -3.51 19.35 -8.43
N ALA A 14 -2.55 18.53 -8.00
CA ALA A 14 -2.89 17.29 -7.31
C ALA A 14 -3.52 17.54 -5.95
N VAL A 15 -4.56 16.78 -5.66
CA VAL A 15 -5.24 16.67 -4.37
C VAL A 15 -4.62 15.48 -3.63
N LEU A 16 -4.10 15.74 -2.44
CA LEU A 16 -3.61 14.69 -1.54
C LEU A 16 -4.80 14.01 -0.86
N LEU A 17 -4.92 12.70 -1.06
CA LEU A 17 -6.02 11.89 -0.52
C LEU A 17 -5.59 11.07 0.70
N ALA A 18 -4.35 10.56 0.70
CA ALA A 18 -3.81 9.78 1.82
C ALA A 18 -2.31 10.06 2.02
N SER A 19 -1.88 10.06 3.28
CA SER A 19 -0.49 10.21 3.69
C SER A 19 -0.27 9.60 5.07
N ASN A 20 0.98 9.31 5.42
CA ASN A 20 1.36 8.95 6.78
C ASN A 20 2.73 9.54 7.15
N LYS A 21 3.27 9.12 8.30
CA LYS A 21 4.56 9.64 8.82
C LYS A 21 5.78 9.22 8.00
N ILE A 22 5.65 8.18 7.17
CA ILE A 22 6.72 7.60 6.37
C ILE A 22 6.61 8.13 4.93
N ASN A 23 5.44 8.03 4.31
CA ASN A 23 5.20 8.48 2.94
C ASN A 23 4.21 9.64 2.91
N LYS A 24 4.66 10.77 2.36
CA LYS A 24 3.90 12.03 2.30
C LYS A 24 2.76 11.98 1.27
N PHE A 25 2.87 11.15 0.22
CA PHE A 25 1.92 11.10 -0.88
C PHE A 25 1.57 9.64 -1.21
N GLU A 26 0.65 9.07 -0.43
CA GLU A 26 0.24 7.67 -0.60
C GLU A 26 -0.93 7.51 -1.57
N ALA A 27 -1.80 8.52 -1.65
CA ALA A 27 -2.86 8.59 -2.65
C ALA A 27 -3.01 10.03 -3.18
N LEU A 28 -3.12 10.15 -4.50
CA LEU A 28 -3.27 11.43 -5.20
C LEU A 28 -4.41 11.35 -6.20
N HIS A 29 -5.11 12.46 -6.37
CA HIS A 29 -6.03 12.68 -7.49
C HIS A 29 -5.63 13.95 -8.25
N PHE A 30 -5.60 13.90 -9.58
CA PHE A 30 -5.31 15.06 -10.42
C PHE A 30 -5.86 14.88 -11.83
N THR A 31 -5.90 15.96 -12.61
CA THR A 31 -6.37 15.94 -13.99
C THR A 31 -5.26 16.31 -14.96
N VAL A 32 -5.27 15.68 -16.14
CA VAL A 32 -4.36 16.00 -17.26
C VAL A 32 -5.16 15.97 -18.55
N GLY A 33 -5.29 17.13 -19.21
CA GLY A 33 -6.14 17.26 -20.39
C GLY A 33 -7.59 16.86 -20.07
N ASN A 34 -8.10 15.84 -20.77
CA ASN A 34 -9.45 15.30 -20.56
C ASN A 34 -9.47 14.06 -19.64
N SER A 35 -8.35 13.75 -18.98
CA SER A 35 -8.21 12.56 -18.13
C SER A 35 -8.24 12.93 -16.65
N GLU A 36 -8.98 12.13 -15.88
CA GLU A 36 -8.95 12.11 -14.43
C GLU A 36 -8.08 10.95 -13.96
N ILE A 37 -7.13 11.22 -13.06
CA ILE A 37 -6.10 10.26 -12.65
C ILE A 37 -6.14 10.12 -11.13
N TRP A 38 -6.22 8.88 -10.68
CA TRP A 38 -6.10 8.48 -9.29
C TRP A 38 -4.87 7.59 -9.15
N GLY A 39 -3.94 7.97 -8.29
CA GLY A 39 -2.70 7.23 -8.01
C GLY A 39 -2.70 6.70 -6.58
N LEU A 40 -2.31 5.45 -6.41
CA LEU A 40 -2.15 4.78 -5.11
C LEU A 40 -0.75 4.17 -5.03
N GLN A 41 -0.02 4.44 -3.96
CA GLN A 41 1.29 3.84 -3.68
C GLN A 41 1.15 2.57 -2.81
N TYR A 42 0.07 2.45 -2.04
CA TYR A 42 -0.24 1.25 -1.28
C TYR A 42 -1.10 0.28 -2.10
N HIS A 43 -1.14 -0.97 -1.63
CA HIS A 43 -1.82 -2.07 -2.31
C HIS A 43 -3.03 -2.57 -1.49
N PRO A 44 -4.16 -1.85 -1.47
CA PRO A 44 -5.35 -2.29 -0.76
C PRO A 44 -5.95 -3.56 -1.34
N GLU A 45 -5.68 -3.87 -2.61
CA GLU A 45 -6.10 -5.06 -3.35
C GLU A 45 -5.42 -6.35 -2.89
N ILE A 46 -4.26 -6.26 -2.23
CA ILE A 46 -3.52 -7.44 -1.81
C ILE A 46 -4.10 -7.99 -0.49
N PRO A 47 -4.54 -9.26 -0.43
CA PRO A 47 -4.99 -9.86 0.82
C PRO A 47 -3.85 -10.05 1.82
N TYR A 48 -4.13 -9.95 3.11
CA TYR A 48 -3.12 -10.12 4.17
C TYR A 48 -2.42 -11.49 4.10
N ASP A 49 -3.18 -12.56 3.86
CA ASP A 49 -2.61 -13.91 3.72
C ASP A 49 -1.59 -14.00 2.57
N TYR A 50 -1.85 -13.25 1.49
CA TYR A 50 -0.93 -13.19 0.38
C TYR A 50 0.33 -12.39 0.73
N MET A 51 0.20 -11.28 1.46
CA MET A 51 1.36 -10.52 1.96
C MET A 51 2.26 -11.41 2.84
N ILE A 52 1.67 -12.13 3.79
CA ILE A 52 2.39 -13.04 4.70
C ILE A 52 3.10 -14.14 3.91
N LYS A 53 2.40 -14.75 2.93
CA LYS A 53 3.00 -15.77 2.04
C LYS A 53 4.20 -15.22 1.28
N LEU A 54 4.10 -14.00 0.72
CA LEU A 54 5.20 -13.35 0.00
C LEU A 54 6.41 -13.07 0.90
N ILE A 55 6.18 -12.55 2.11
CA ILE A 55 7.25 -12.25 3.07
C ILE A 55 7.97 -13.53 3.48
N LYS A 56 7.22 -14.60 3.82
CA LYS A 56 7.79 -15.90 4.17
C LYS A 56 8.61 -16.48 3.01
N HIS A 57 8.10 -16.39 1.78
CA HIS A 57 8.81 -16.92 0.61
C HIS A 57 10.10 -16.15 0.29
N ARG A 58 10.13 -14.84 0.56
CA ARG A 58 11.27 -13.95 0.23
C ARG A 58 12.18 -13.67 1.42
N SER A 59 11.96 -14.30 2.58
CA SER A 59 12.57 -13.92 3.85
C SER A 59 14.09 -13.81 3.77
N GLN A 60 14.75 -14.86 3.26
CA GLN A 60 16.21 -14.88 3.12
C GLN A 60 16.70 -13.73 2.24
N GLY A 61 16.12 -13.56 1.05
CA GLY A 61 16.52 -12.49 0.14
C GLY A 61 16.25 -11.08 0.69
N LEU A 62 15.26 -10.92 1.57
CA LEU A 62 15.01 -9.65 2.26
C LEU A 62 16.06 -9.37 3.34
N ILE A 63 16.56 -10.40 4.03
CA ILE A 63 17.69 -10.28 4.97
C ILE A 63 18.98 -9.99 4.22
N ASP A 64 19.25 -10.72 3.14
CA ASP A 64 20.48 -10.55 2.33
C ASP A 64 20.60 -9.13 1.75
N ARG A 65 19.46 -8.49 1.46
CA ARG A 65 19.38 -7.10 0.97
C ARG A 65 19.34 -6.06 2.10
N ASN A 66 19.48 -6.48 3.36
CA ASN A 66 19.36 -5.64 4.55
C ASN A 66 18.01 -4.89 4.67
N VAL A 67 16.93 -5.44 4.10
CA VAL A 67 15.57 -4.91 4.30
C VAL A 67 15.07 -5.25 5.70
N PHE A 68 15.39 -6.46 6.19
CA PHE A 68 15.23 -6.85 7.60
C PHE A 68 16.58 -7.28 8.15
N LYS A 69 16.85 -7.01 9.43
CA LYS A 69 18.14 -7.38 10.03
C LYS A 69 18.30 -8.89 10.21
N ASN A 70 17.22 -9.59 10.49
CA ASN A 70 17.22 -11.03 10.77
C ASN A 70 15.79 -11.60 10.75
N GLN A 71 15.69 -12.92 10.95
CA GLN A 71 14.42 -13.64 10.98
C GLN A 71 13.47 -13.18 12.10
N ASN A 72 13.99 -12.66 13.22
CA ASN A 72 13.15 -12.17 14.30
C ASN A 72 12.37 -10.91 13.88
N GLU A 73 13.00 -9.96 13.19
CA GLU A 73 12.29 -8.79 12.64
C GLU A 73 11.25 -9.18 11.58
N ILE A 74 11.53 -10.20 10.76
CA ILE A 74 10.55 -10.75 9.81
C ILE A 74 9.33 -11.30 10.56
N ASN A 75 9.55 -12.08 11.61
CA ASN A 75 8.45 -12.67 12.40
C ASN A 75 7.61 -11.57 13.07
N GLN A 76 8.25 -10.57 13.68
CA GLN A 76 7.56 -9.42 14.26
C GLN A 76 6.72 -8.66 13.21
N HIS A 77 7.23 -8.51 12.00
CA HIS A 77 6.47 -7.88 10.91
C HIS A 77 5.28 -8.74 10.49
N ILE A 78 5.43 -10.07 10.37
CA ILE A 78 4.32 -10.98 10.10
C ILE A 78 3.26 -10.90 11.21
N ASP A 79 3.66 -10.87 12.48
CA ASP A 79 2.74 -10.76 13.61
C ASP A 79 1.93 -9.45 13.54
N SER A 80 2.56 -8.34 13.13
CA SER A 80 1.86 -7.07 12.93
C SER A 80 0.80 -7.14 11.83
N ILE A 81 1.05 -7.92 10.77
CA ILE A 81 0.10 -8.12 9.67
C ILE A 81 -1.05 -9.03 10.12
N GLU A 82 -0.77 -10.09 10.87
CA GLU A 82 -1.80 -10.98 11.42
C GLU A 82 -2.72 -10.24 12.41
N HIS A 83 -2.15 -9.35 13.23
CA HIS A 83 -2.95 -8.49 14.10
C HIS A 83 -3.85 -7.54 13.30
N ALA A 84 -3.29 -6.85 12.30
CA ALA A 84 -4.07 -5.98 11.41
C ALA A 84 -5.17 -6.74 10.66
N LYS A 85 -4.91 -7.99 10.25
CA LYS A 85 -5.90 -8.87 9.63
C LYS A 85 -7.06 -9.21 10.56
N ALA A 86 -6.79 -9.41 11.86
CA ALA A 86 -7.82 -9.70 12.84
C ALA A 86 -8.73 -8.48 13.12
N GLU A 87 -8.17 -7.27 13.06
CA GLU A 87 -8.89 -6.02 13.33
C GLU A 87 -9.61 -5.45 12.11
N LEU A 88 -9.00 -5.54 10.93
CA LEU A 88 -9.48 -4.88 9.71
C LEU A 88 -10.11 -5.88 8.74
N LYS A 89 -11.43 -5.79 8.58
CA LYS A 89 -12.16 -6.56 7.56
C LYS A 89 -11.73 -6.11 6.16
N ASP A 90 -11.51 -7.07 5.25
CA ASP A 90 -11.13 -6.82 3.86
C ASP A 90 -12.05 -5.81 3.16
N GLY A 91 -13.34 -5.83 3.47
CA GLY A 91 -14.32 -4.90 2.91
C GLY A 91 -13.98 -3.43 3.15
N VAL A 92 -13.40 -3.09 4.30
CA VAL A 92 -12.96 -1.72 4.63
C VAL A 92 -11.72 -1.35 3.81
N ARG A 93 -10.76 -2.26 3.70
CA ARG A 93 -9.50 -2.02 2.97
C ARG A 93 -9.71 -1.70 1.50
N ILE A 94 -10.66 -2.39 0.86
CA ILE A 94 -10.96 -2.20 -0.57
C ILE A 94 -12.06 -1.16 -0.82
N GLN A 95 -12.55 -0.46 0.21
CA GLN A 95 -13.68 0.44 0.05
C GLN A 95 -13.37 1.61 -0.88
N GLU A 96 -12.14 2.14 -0.83
CA GLU A 96 -11.69 3.20 -1.72
C GLU A 96 -11.69 2.74 -3.19
N LEU A 97 -11.17 1.54 -3.46
CA LEU A 97 -11.20 0.95 -4.80
C LEU A 97 -12.63 0.75 -5.30
N LYS A 98 -13.54 0.28 -4.44
CA LYS A 98 -14.96 0.12 -4.79
C LYS A 98 -15.59 1.47 -5.15
N ASN A 99 -15.39 2.49 -4.32
CA ASN A 99 -15.91 3.83 -4.55
C ASN A 99 -15.41 4.38 -5.89
N TRP A 100 -14.13 4.17 -6.20
CA TRP A 100 -13.54 4.61 -7.47
C TRP A 100 -14.14 3.86 -8.66
N LEU A 101 -14.21 2.53 -8.62
CA LEU A 101 -14.82 1.74 -9.69
C LEU A 101 -16.28 2.09 -9.91
N ASP A 102 -17.02 2.42 -8.85
CA ASP A 102 -18.42 2.82 -8.94
C ASP A 102 -18.57 4.26 -9.45
N TYR A 103 -17.59 5.14 -9.20
CA TYR A 103 -17.53 6.47 -9.82
C TYR A 103 -17.34 6.37 -11.33
N LEU A 104 -16.44 5.48 -11.80
CA LEU A 104 -16.16 5.28 -13.23
C LEU A 104 -17.34 4.70 -14.04
N LYS A 105 -18.30 4.06 -13.37
CA LYS A 105 -19.49 3.47 -14.01
C LYS A 105 -20.63 4.48 -14.21
N ARG A 106 -20.49 5.70 -13.69
CA ARG A 106 -21.53 6.74 -13.76
C ARG A 106 -21.62 7.39 -15.13
#